data_AF-A0A954Q8U7-F1
#
_entry.id   AF-A0A954Q8U7-F1
#
_cell.length_a   1.000
_cell.length_b   1.000
_cell.length_c   1.000
_cell.angle_alpha   90.00
_cell.angle_beta   90.00
_cell.angle_gamma   90.00
#
_symmetry.space_group_name_H-M   'P 1'
#
loop_
_entity.id
_entity.type
_entity.pdbx_description
1 polymer ?
#
loop_
_entity_poly.entity_id
_entity_poly.type
_entity_poly.pdbx_seq_one_letter_code
_entity_poly.pdbx_strand_id
1 'polypeptide(L)'
;MSEFLFQYYPVHPTTWVYLSSLLMIGVYFKFSRFWSVRNVDLVLLILLAPGLLMVHFGEQRAWLEKSAAEGNAIGEQQAPAEIDFTDGGVSGSTNSSTRSIEPQPTPIAVTAELSGRVEGALAGDTAIATDTDQESFLGDEKVTTAENDAAAQVAASLSGKSVMLIGYVWLFCVLGVFLVRLLLDPTMVRRPLLEPNLSTGGLAFIGCSLFVFLMANVINSPGTAVDIAGARSADQLFSGVADAGLATDLQRHGPGNAILHSIPSFVTTPLYWQDVQPSNARYIRTAKTMAIMSHLAIVVGIVAIGYQHFSSMKTGIGVATLYLMLPYTSIMTGEVDHVLPAALLVWAVLTYRRPLIAGCFIGLSIGVAYYPIFLLPLWLSFYWQRGLMRFISGVVITVTASVLSLLMVSDGLADFLSHVQRMFGIWWPKSVDLLGIWALGWDPTYRFPIIAAFVAISVGYALWPAQKNLGTLLSCSAVVLVGTQFWHGYGGGTYMAWFLPLTLLTIFRPNLEDRVALSVLGESWFRRRTPQLRRVDRAAFTVLR
;
A
#
# COMPACT_ATOMS: atom_id res chain seq x y z
N MET A 1 11.86 -15.99 -31.61
CA MET A 1 11.10 -16.80 -30.61
C MET A 1 11.45 -16.48 -29.15
N SER A 2 12.43 -15.62 -28.85
CA SER A 2 12.85 -15.32 -27.47
C SER A 2 12.09 -14.17 -26.77
N GLU A 3 11.46 -13.25 -27.50
CA GLU A 3 10.84 -12.06 -26.88
C GLU A 3 9.57 -12.39 -26.07
N PHE A 4 8.72 -13.30 -26.57
CA PHE A 4 7.47 -13.69 -25.90
C PHE A 4 7.63 -14.28 -24.49
N LEU A 5 8.77 -14.93 -24.18
CA LEU A 5 9.00 -15.55 -22.87
C LEU A 5 9.57 -14.59 -21.82
N PHE A 6 10.10 -13.44 -22.24
CA PHE A 6 10.70 -12.44 -21.34
C PHE A 6 9.93 -11.12 -21.30
N GLN A 7 8.88 -10.96 -22.11
CA GLN A 7 8.00 -9.80 -22.05
C GLN A 7 7.07 -9.90 -20.82
N TYR A 8 7.49 -9.26 -19.74
CA TYR A 8 6.70 -9.17 -18.50
C TYR A 8 5.52 -8.21 -18.69
N TYR A 9 4.30 -8.74 -18.62
CA TYR A 9 3.08 -7.95 -18.49
C TYR A 9 2.59 -7.99 -17.04
N PRO A 10 2.32 -6.84 -16.39
CA PRO A 10 1.76 -6.83 -15.04
C PRO A 10 0.35 -7.41 -15.03
N VAL A 11 0.08 -8.28 -14.06
CA VAL A 11 -1.25 -8.89 -13.91
C VAL A 11 -2.25 -7.82 -13.49
N HIS A 12 -3.32 -7.70 -14.27
CA HIS A 12 -4.39 -6.73 -14.04
C HIS A 12 -4.99 -6.87 -12.63
N PRO A 13 -5.23 -5.78 -11.87
CA PRO A 13 -5.66 -5.85 -10.47
C PRO A 13 -6.92 -6.69 -10.24
N THR A 14 -7.91 -6.66 -11.14
CA THR A 14 -9.13 -7.49 -11.03
C THR A 14 -8.80 -8.98 -11.07
N THR A 15 -7.94 -9.41 -12.00
CA THR A 15 -7.53 -10.81 -12.17
C THR A 15 -6.85 -11.32 -10.92
N TRP A 16 -5.97 -10.52 -10.32
CA TRP A 16 -5.34 -10.87 -9.04
C TRP A 16 -6.36 -10.93 -7.91
N VAL A 17 -7.29 -9.97 -7.80
CA VAL A 17 -8.36 -9.97 -6.79
C VAL A 17 -9.21 -11.25 -6.86
N TYR A 18 -9.65 -11.66 -8.06
CA TYR A 18 -10.44 -12.88 -8.21
C TYR A 18 -9.64 -14.14 -7.88
N LEU A 19 -8.43 -14.27 -8.43
CA LEU A 19 -7.59 -15.46 -8.23
C LEU A 19 -7.17 -15.61 -6.76
N SER A 20 -6.72 -14.53 -6.12
CA SER A 20 -6.37 -14.53 -4.69
C SER A 20 -7.59 -14.83 -3.80
N SER A 21 -8.78 -14.30 -4.10
CA SER A 21 -9.98 -14.56 -3.32
C SER A 21 -10.42 -16.03 -3.39
N LEU A 22 -10.41 -16.61 -4.59
CA LEU A 22 -10.71 -18.04 -4.79
C LEU A 22 -9.65 -18.93 -4.12
N LEU A 23 -8.37 -18.57 -4.21
CA LEU A 23 -7.28 -19.29 -3.57
C LEU A 23 -7.30 -19.15 -2.04
N MET A 24 -7.74 -17.99 -1.50
CA MET A 24 -7.97 -17.78 -0.07
C MET A 24 -9.04 -18.74 0.43
N ILE A 25 -10.14 -18.86 -0.30
CA ILE A 25 -11.22 -19.80 0.01
C ILE A 25 -10.69 -21.24 -0.04
N GLY A 26 -10.05 -21.66 -1.13
CA GLY A 26 -9.54 -23.03 -1.28
C GLY A 26 -8.50 -23.44 -0.21
N VAL A 27 -7.52 -22.58 0.08
CA VAL A 27 -6.40 -22.91 0.96
C VAL A 27 -6.75 -22.74 2.46
N TYR A 28 -7.65 -21.84 2.83
CA TYR A 28 -7.88 -21.48 4.23
C TYR A 28 -9.31 -21.69 4.74
N PHE A 29 -10.33 -21.65 3.88
CA PHE A 29 -11.72 -21.78 4.33
C PHE A 29 -12.05 -23.21 4.78
N LYS A 30 -12.84 -23.32 5.85
CA LYS A 30 -13.25 -24.62 6.41
C LYS A 30 -14.76 -24.79 6.27
N PHE A 31 -15.17 -25.46 5.20
CA PHE A 31 -16.58 -25.70 4.84
C PHE A 31 -17.39 -26.45 5.92
N SER A 32 -16.77 -27.37 6.66
CA SER A 32 -17.42 -28.10 7.76
C SER A 32 -17.86 -27.22 8.94
N ARG A 33 -17.42 -25.95 9.00
CA ARG A 33 -17.83 -24.99 10.04
C ARG A 33 -17.92 -23.58 9.49
N PHE A 34 -18.87 -23.38 8.57
CA PHE A 34 -19.09 -22.14 7.83
C PHE A 34 -19.01 -20.88 8.71
N TRP A 35 -19.87 -20.78 9.74
CA TRP A 35 -19.94 -19.64 10.69
C TRP A 35 -18.88 -19.66 11.81
N SER A 36 -17.66 -20.11 11.52
CA SER A 36 -16.55 -20.01 12.50
C SER A 36 -15.88 -18.65 12.45
N VAL A 37 -15.46 -18.11 13.61
CA VAL A 37 -14.77 -16.81 13.71
C VAL A 37 -13.60 -16.70 12.72
N ARG A 38 -12.82 -17.78 12.56
CA ARG A 38 -11.73 -17.86 11.58
C ARG A 38 -12.18 -17.68 10.12
N ASN A 39 -13.36 -18.19 9.76
CA ASN A 39 -13.93 -18.01 8.41
C ASN A 39 -14.47 -16.59 8.25
N VAL A 40 -15.04 -15.99 9.30
CA VAL A 40 -15.41 -14.57 9.32
C VAL A 40 -14.16 -13.70 9.10
N ASP A 41 -13.04 -14.00 9.76
CA ASP A 41 -11.78 -13.30 9.55
C ASP A 41 -11.29 -13.38 8.08
N LEU A 42 -11.36 -14.56 7.46
CA LEU A 42 -11.03 -14.74 6.04
C LEU A 42 -11.99 -13.97 5.11
N VAL A 43 -13.29 -14.00 5.40
CA VAL A 43 -14.29 -13.24 4.63
C VAL A 43 -14.01 -11.74 4.75
N LEU A 44 -13.71 -11.22 5.95
CA LEU A 44 -13.34 -9.82 6.14
C LEU A 44 -12.06 -9.46 5.37
N LEU A 45 -11.04 -10.34 5.31
CA LEU A 45 -9.85 -10.12 4.46
C LEU A 45 -10.19 -10.05 2.97
N ILE A 46 -11.07 -10.94 2.48
CA ILE A 46 -11.54 -10.93 1.09
C ILE A 46 -12.35 -9.66 0.79
N LEU A 47 -13.19 -9.21 1.73
CA LEU A 47 -14.00 -8.01 1.59
C LEU A 47 -13.19 -6.70 1.55
N LEU A 48 -11.89 -6.71 1.88
CA LEU A 48 -11.02 -5.55 1.62
C LEU A 48 -10.79 -5.32 0.11
N ALA A 49 -10.89 -6.37 -0.70
CA ALA A 49 -10.50 -6.35 -2.11
C ALA A 49 -11.41 -5.49 -3.01
N PRO A 50 -12.77 -5.55 -2.92
CA PRO A 50 -13.65 -4.68 -3.72
C PRO A 50 -13.44 -3.20 -3.43
N GLY A 51 -13.22 -2.84 -2.16
CA GLY A 51 -12.97 -1.46 -1.75
C GLY A 51 -11.68 -0.90 -2.32
N LEU A 52 -10.57 -1.65 -2.21
CA LEU A 52 -9.29 -1.29 -2.86
C LEU A 52 -9.44 -1.11 -4.37
N LEU A 53 -10.18 -2.02 -5.02
CA LEU A 53 -10.41 -1.98 -6.46
C LEU A 53 -11.22 -0.75 -6.89
N MET A 54 -12.26 -0.39 -6.14
CA MET A 54 -13.07 0.82 -6.38
C MET A 54 -12.27 2.10 -6.18
N VAL A 55 -11.40 2.16 -5.15
CA VAL A 55 -10.50 3.31 -4.97
C VAL A 55 -9.54 3.42 -6.17
N HIS A 56 -8.87 2.33 -6.53
CA HIS A 56 -7.89 2.30 -7.63
C HIS A 56 -8.48 2.72 -8.99
N PHE A 57 -9.64 2.17 -9.39
CA PHE A 57 -10.30 2.58 -10.64
C PHE A 57 -10.99 3.94 -10.54
N GLY A 58 -11.46 4.33 -9.35
CA GLY A 58 -12.00 5.66 -9.12
C GLY A 58 -10.95 6.75 -9.32
N GLU A 59 -9.71 6.52 -8.84
CA GLU A 59 -8.56 7.38 -9.08
C GLU A 59 -8.19 7.44 -10.57
N GLN A 60 -8.14 6.30 -11.26
CA GLN A 60 -7.87 6.23 -12.70
C GLN A 60 -8.89 7.04 -13.51
N ARG A 61 -10.16 6.89 -13.15
CA ARG A 61 -11.27 7.59 -13.80
C ARG A 61 -11.25 9.09 -13.49
N ALA A 62 -11.00 9.48 -12.24
CA ALA A 62 -10.91 10.89 -11.86
C ALA A 62 -9.74 11.60 -12.56
N TRP A 63 -8.63 10.89 -12.81
CA TRP A 63 -7.52 11.39 -13.61
C TRP A 63 -7.94 11.58 -15.09
N LEU A 64 -8.60 10.59 -15.71
CA LEU A 64 -9.10 10.71 -17.09
C LEU A 64 -10.11 11.87 -17.25
N GLU A 65 -11.06 12.02 -16.31
CA GLU A 65 -12.01 13.13 -16.27
C GLU A 65 -11.31 14.49 -16.21
N LYS A 66 -10.24 14.60 -15.42
CA LYS A 66 -9.42 15.82 -15.33
C LYS A 66 -8.65 16.10 -16.62
N SER A 67 -7.96 15.10 -17.17
CA SER A 67 -7.17 15.24 -18.41
C SER A 67 -8.05 15.62 -19.61
N ALA A 68 -9.27 15.09 -19.70
CA ALA A 68 -10.23 15.48 -20.73
C ALA A 68 -10.70 16.94 -20.58
N ALA A 69 -10.97 17.39 -19.35
CA ALA A 69 -11.34 18.78 -19.08
C ALA A 69 -10.19 19.77 -19.42
N GLU A 70 -8.95 19.41 -19.10
CA GLU A 70 -7.76 20.22 -19.45
C GLU A 70 -7.53 20.26 -20.97
N GLY A 71 -7.74 19.16 -21.69
CA GLY A 71 -7.69 19.12 -23.15
C GLY A 71 -8.75 20.01 -23.82
N ASN A 72 -10.00 19.95 -23.33
CA ASN A 72 -11.10 20.78 -23.86
C ASN A 72 -10.86 22.27 -23.62
N ALA A 73 -10.33 22.66 -22.46
CA ALA A 73 -10.01 24.06 -22.16
C ALA A 73 -8.93 24.65 -23.08
N ILE A 74 -7.99 23.82 -23.56
CA ILE A 74 -6.99 24.23 -24.56
C ILE A 74 -7.65 24.36 -25.95
N GLY A 75 -8.57 23.44 -26.29
CA GLY A 75 -9.35 23.48 -27.52
C GLY A 75 -10.23 24.74 -27.66
N GLU A 76 -10.94 25.14 -26.60
CA GLU A 76 -11.75 26.37 -26.60
C GLU A 76 -10.90 27.65 -26.76
N GLN A 77 -9.65 27.65 -26.28
CA GLN A 77 -8.71 28.77 -26.50
C GLN A 77 -8.10 28.80 -27.91
N GLN A 78 -8.31 27.75 -28.71
CA GLN A 78 -7.88 27.66 -30.12
C GLN A 78 -9.04 27.59 -31.11
N ALA A 79 -10.28 27.85 -30.68
CA ALA A 79 -11.36 28.18 -31.59
C ALA A 79 -10.99 29.45 -32.38
N PRO A 80 -11.06 29.45 -33.72
CA PRO A 80 -10.69 30.62 -34.50
C PRO A 80 -11.64 31.78 -34.19
N ALA A 81 -11.10 32.89 -33.69
CA ALA A 81 -11.85 34.13 -33.59
C ALA A 81 -12.37 34.50 -34.98
N GLU A 82 -13.67 34.73 -35.07
CA GLU A 82 -14.35 35.11 -36.31
C GLU A 82 -13.74 36.42 -36.83
N ILE A 83 -12.98 36.33 -37.93
CA ILE A 83 -12.29 37.50 -38.51
C ILE A 83 -13.34 38.32 -39.26
N ASP A 84 -13.87 39.34 -38.59
CA ASP A 84 -14.70 40.38 -39.20
C ASP A 84 -13.86 41.17 -40.21
N PHE A 85 -14.07 40.89 -41.50
CA PHE A 85 -13.42 41.60 -42.59
C PHE A 85 -14.07 42.96 -42.82
N THR A 86 -13.56 43.98 -42.11
CA THR A 86 -13.77 45.39 -42.48
C THR A 86 -12.49 46.00 -43.05
N ASP A 87 -12.65 46.64 -44.22
CA ASP A 87 -11.58 47.05 -45.14
C ASP A 87 -10.90 48.36 -44.71
N GLY A 88 -9.59 48.53 -44.95
CA GLY A 88 -8.89 49.76 -44.54
C GLY A 88 -7.35 49.80 -44.54
N GLY A 89 -6.73 49.92 -45.72
CA GLY A 89 -5.69 50.94 -45.94
C GLY A 89 -4.27 50.82 -45.33
N VAL A 90 -3.37 50.15 -46.05
CA VAL A 90 -1.98 50.56 -46.39
C VAL A 90 -1.15 51.42 -45.40
N SER A 91 -0.05 50.83 -44.88
CA SER A 91 1.32 51.39 -44.99
C SER A 91 2.35 50.39 -44.46
N GLY A 92 3.46 50.17 -45.18
CA GLY A 92 4.37 49.04 -44.94
C GLY A 92 5.70 49.38 -44.26
N SER A 93 6.41 48.33 -43.83
CA SER A 93 7.86 48.33 -43.67
C SER A 93 8.41 46.91 -43.79
N THR A 94 9.26 46.69 -44.80
CA THR A 94 9.99 45.43 -45.00
C THR A 94 11.10 45.27 -43.97
N ASN A 95 11.28 44.06 -43.44
CA ASN A 95 12.63 43.50 -43.29
C ASN A 95 12.61 41.97 -43.23
N SER A 96 13.32 41.36 -44.17
CA SER A 96 13.52 39.91 -44.25
C SER A 96 14.69 39.46 -43.37
N SER A 97 14.54 38.32 -42.69
CA SER A 97 15.67 37.56 -42.16
C SER A 97 15.32 36.07 -42.12
N THR A 98 15.58 35.42 -43.25
CA THR A 98 15.37 33.98 -43.45
C THR A 98 16.28 33.19 -42.51
N ARG A 99 15.68 32.37 -41.63
CA ARG A 99 16.38 31.25 -40.98
C ARG A 99 15.60 29.98 -41.23
N SER A 100 16.23 29.07 -41.97
CA SER A 100 15.71 27.76 -42.31
C SER A 100 15.48 26.94 -41.05
N ILE A 101 14.27 26.42 -40.87
CA ILE A 101 13.99 25.33 -39.93
C ILE A 101 13.63 24.11 -40.77
N GLU A 102 14.42 23.05 -40.57
CA GLU A 102 14.28 21.77 -41.26
C GLU A 102 13.16 20.94 -40.57
N PRO A 103 12.19 20.39 -41.32
CA PRO A 103 11.06 19.68 -40.72
C PRO A 103 11.47 18.27 -40.27
N GLN A 104 11.43 18.01 -38.96
CA GLN A 104 11.48 16.66 -38.39
C GLN A 104 10.17 15.89 -38.73
N PRO A 105 10.24 14.57 -38.98
CA PRO A 105 9.11 13.81 -39.50
C PRO A 105 8.06 13.45 -38.45
N THR A 106 6.82 13.33 -38.92
CA THR A 106 5.64 12.87 -38.17
C THR A 106 5.78 11.42 -37.67
N PRO A 107 5.31 11.09 -36.45
CA PRO A 107 5.05 9.71 -36.06
C PRO A 107 3.86 9.16 -36.86
N ILE A 108 4.09 8.08 -37.60
CA ILE A 108 3.07 7.35 -38.36
C ILE A 108 2.15 6.59 -37.40
N ALA A 109 0.84 6.62 -37.66
CA ALA A 109 -0.12 5.80 -36.97
C ALA A 109 0.14 4.31 -37.25
N VAL A 110 0.31 3.51 -36.20
CA VAL A 110 0.31 2.04 -36.31
C VAL A 110 -1.02 1.52 -35.80
N THR A 111 -1.89 1.19 -36.76
CA THR A 111 -3.12 0.44 -36.57
C THR A 111 -2.85 -0.92 -35.96
N ALA A 112 -3.75 -1.41 -35.11
CA ALA A 112 -3.69 -2.75 -34.55
C ALA A 112 -3.91 -3.81 -35.64
N GLU A 113 -2.93 -4.70 -35.86
CA GLU A 113 -3.18 -5.98 -36.52
C GLU A 113 -3.44 -7.07 -35.47
N LEU A 114 -4.69 -7.54 -35.46
CA LEU A 114 -5.06 -8.76 -34.75
C LEU A 114 -4.54 -9.99 -35.52
N SER A 115 -4.01 -10.94 -34.77
CA SER A 115 -3.53 -12.22 -35.31
C SER A 115 -4.64 -12.96 -36.05
N GLY A 116 -4.41 -13.33 -37.31
CA GLY A 116 -5.35 -14.15 -38.07
C GLY A 116 -5.35 -15.61 -37.61
N ARG A 117 -6.36 -16.37 -38.07
CA ARG A 117 -6.24 -17.73 -38.67
C ARG A 117 -7.55 -18.51 -38.57
N VAL A 118 -8.31 -18.52 -39.66
CA VAL A 118 -9.13 -19.68 -40.07
C VAL A 118 -8.87 -19.91 -41.55
N GLU A 119 -8.22 -21.04 -41.87
CA GLU A 119 -8.09 -21.54 -43.24
C GLU A 119 -9.38 -22.27 -43.61
N GLY A 120 -9.93 -22.07 -44.82
CA GLY A 120 -11.13 -22.78 -45.24
C GLY A 120 -11.62 -22.49 -46.66
N ALA A 121 -11.50 -23.51 -47.52
CA ALA A 121 -12.11 -23.67 -48.85
C ALA A 121 -11.57 -22.84 -50.03
N LEU A 122 -11.26 -23.57 -51.11
CA LEU A 122 -10.79 -23.11 -52.41
C LEU A 122 -11.93 -23.02 -53.44
N ALA A 123 -11.66 -22.25 -54.49
CA ALA A 123 -12.07 -22.47 -55.89
C ALA A 123 -13.55 -22.32 -56.31
N GLY A 124 -13.73 -21.49 -57.33
CA GLY A 124 -14.34 -21.97 -58.58
C GLY A 124 -15.40 -21.08 -59.22
N ASP A 125 -15.16 -20.71 -60.48
CA ASP A 125 -16.12 -20.23 -61.51
C ASP A 125 -16.86 -18.89 -61.26
N THR A 126 -16.70 -17.85 -62.09
CA THR A 126 -17.03 -17.67 -63.54
C THR A 126 -18.56 -17.64 -63.79
N ALA A 127 -19.16 -16.69 -64.53
CA ALA A 127 -18.68 -15.47 -65.21
C ALA A 127 -19.86 -14.54 -65.63
N ILE A 128 -19.55 -13.37 -66.25
CA ILE A 128 -20.42 -12.51 -67.12
C ILE A 128 -21.50 -11.69 -66.36
N ALA A 129 -21.32 -10.37 -66.15
CA ALA A 129 -21.63 -9.22 -67.04
C ALA A 129 -23.17 -9.04 -67.26
N THR A 130 -23.83 -7.87 -67.23
CA THR A 130 -23.51 -6.40 -67.25
C THR A 130 -24.62 -5.65 -66.43
N ASP A 131 -24.79 -4.31 -66.31
CA ASP A 131 -24.17 -3.09 -66.86
C ASP A 131 -24.47 -1.84 -65.97
N THR A 132 -23.84 -0.69 -66.29
CA THR A 132 -24.23 0.74 -66.09
C THR A 132 -24.68 1.31 -64.72
N ASP A 133 -23.75 2.08 -64.12
CA ASP A 133 -23.86 3.42 -63.49
C ASP A 133 -24.67 3.77 -62.21
N GLN A 134 -23.93 4.45 -61.30
CA GLN A 134 -24.31 5.49 -60.32
C GLN A 134 -24.98 5.13 -58.97
N GLU A 135 -24.11 4.81 -58.00
CA GLU A 135 -24.14 5.35 -56.63
C GLU A 135 -24.21 6.91 -56.59
N SER A 136 -24.62 7.60 -55.51
CA SER A 136 -25.23 7.21 -54.22
C SER A 136 -25.95 8.44 -53.62
N PHE A 137 -26.83 8.23 -52.64
CA PHE A 137 -27.59 9.30 -51.97
C PHE A 137 -27.45 9.17 -50.43
N LEU A 138 -27.14 10.29 -49.77
CA LEU A 138 -27.16 10.52 -48.31
C LEU A 138 -26.20 9.69 -47.42
N GLY A 139 -25.10 10.34 -47.02
CA GLY A 139 -24.39 10.04 -45.77
C GLY A 139 -24.17 11.33 -44.98
N ASP A 140 -24.70 11.39 -43.74
CA ASP A 140 -24.30 12.38 -42.72
C ASP A 140 -24.84 12.03 -41.31
N GLU A 141 -25.99 11.34 -41.21
CA GLU A 141 -26.71 11.15 -39.93
C GLU A 141 -26.13 10.08 -38.97
N LYS A 142 -25.12 9.31 -39.40
CA LYS A 142 -24.55 8.18 -38.62
C LYS A 142 -23.30 8.48 -37.81
N VAL A 143 -22.65 9.62 -38.02
CA VAL A 143 -21.42 9.98 -37.27
C VAL A 143 -21.79 10.71 -35.98
N THR A 144 -22.74 11.65 -36.05
CA THR A 144 -23.21 12.45 -34.91
C THR A 144 -23.93 11.63 -33.84
N THR A 145 -24.57 10.52 -34.20
CA THR A 145 -25.22 9.62 -33.23
C THR A 145 -24.20 8.85 -32.38
N ALA A 146 -23.07 8.42 -32.96
CA ALA A 146 -22.04 7.67 -32.22
C ALA A 146 -21.28 8.53 -31.20
N GLU A 147 -20.99 9.81 -31.53
CA GLU A 147 -20.40 10.74 -30.56
C GLU A 147 -21.40 11.09 -29.43
N ASN A 148 -22.67 11.31 -29.76
CA ASN A 148 -23.70 11.58 -28.76
C ASN A 148 -23.97 10.39 -27.84
N ASP A 149 -23.95 9.16 -28.35
CA ASP A 149 -24.08 7.94 -27.53
C ASP A 149 -22.86 7.72 -26.63
N ALA A 150 -21.64 8.02 -27.11
CA ALA A 150 -20.43 7.98 -26.29
C ALA A 150 -20.47 9.05 -25.16
N ALA A 151 -20.88 10.28 -25.49
CA ALA A 151 -21.06 11.34 -24.51
C ALA A 151 -22.17 11.00 -23.50
N ALA A 152 -23.28 10.38 -23.94
CA ALA A 152 -24.35 9.92 -23.08
C ALA A 152 -23.93 8.74 -22.17
N GLN A 153 -23.10 7.80 -22.66
CA GLN A 153 -22.55 6.73 -21.84
C GLN A 153 -21.54 7.25 -20.79
N VAL A 154 -20.73 8.25 -21.14
CA VAL A 154 -19.85 8.93 -20.17
C VAL A 154 -20.70 9.66 -19.11
N ALA A 155 -21.73 10.41 -19.53
CA ALA A 155 -22.64 11.13 -18.63
C ALA A 155 -23.49 10.20 -17.73
N ALA A 156 -23.86 9.01 -18.22
CA ALA A 156 -24.62 8.01 -17.47
C ALA A 156 -23.78 7.22 -16.44
N SER A 157 -22.47 7.42 -16.41
CA SER A 157 -21.54 6.63 -15.59
C SER A 157 -20.99 7.44 -14.40
N LEU A 158 -20.95 6.83 -13.22
CA LEU A 158 -20.57 7.49 -11.95
C LEU A 158 -19.18 8.14 -12.02
N SER A 159 -19.07 9.45 -11.78
CA SER A 159 -17.78 10.16 -11.74
C SER A 159 -16.74 9.45 -10.87
N GLY A 160 -15.46 9.52 -11.26
CA GLY A 160 -14.35 8.88 -10.55
C GLY A 160 -14.35 9.16 -9.05
N LYS A 161 -14.66 10.41 -8.64
CA LYS A 161 -14.78 10.80 -7.22
C LYS A 161 -15.88 10.02 -6.48
N SER A 162 -17.02 9.76 -7.13
CA SER A 162 -18.13 8.99 -6.56
C SER A 162 -17.75 7.51 -6.41
N VAL A 163 -17.02 6.94 -7.38
CA VAL A 163 -16.50 5.57 -7.30
C VAL A 163 -15.47 5.43 -6.17
N MET A 164 -14.56 6.40 -6.02
CA MET A 164 -13.64 6.47 -4.88
C MET A 164 -14.40 6.52 -3.55
N LEU A 165 -15.43 7.37 -3.43
CA LEU A 165 -16.20 7.52 -2.19
C LEU A 165 -16.86 6.21 -1.77
N ILE A 166 -17.48 5.49 -2.72
CA ILE A 166 -18.07 4.17 -2.46
C ILE A 166 -16.98 3.18 -1.99
N GLY A 167 -15.82 3.17 -2.65
CA GLY A 167 -14.67 2.35 -2.26
C GLY A 167 -14.16 2.64 -0.84
N TYR A 168 -13.97 3.92 -0.50
CA TYR A 168 -13.53 4.33 0.84
C TYR A 168 -14.57 4.02 1.93
N VAL A 169 -15.86 4.28 1.69
CA VAL A 169 -16.94 3.92 2.62
C VAL A 169 -17.00 2.41 2.85
N TRP A 170 -16.86 1.61 1.79
CA TRP A 170 -16.78 0.16 1.88
C TRP A 170 -15.58 -0.30 2.73
N LEU A 171 -14.38 0.24 2.47
CA LEU A 171 -13.19 -0.04 3.26
C LEU A 171 -13.40 0.32 4.74
N PHE A 172 -13.97 1.49 5.04
CA PHE A 172 -14.24 1.93 6.41
C PHE A 172 -15.23 1.01 7.13
N CYS A 173 -16.28 0.53 6.46
CA CYS A 173 -17.21 -0.44 7.02
C CYS A 173 -16.51 -1.78 7.34
N VAL A 174 -15.74 -2.34 6.40
CA VAL A 174 -15.02 -3.62 6.61
C VAL A 174 -13.95 -3.49 7.70
N LEU A 175 -13.17 -2.41 7.69
CA LEU A 175 -12.20 -2.10 8.73
C LEU A 175 -12.88 -1.87 10.09
N GLY A 176 -14.10 -1.32 10.11
CA GLY A 176 -14.88 -1.10 11.34
C GLY A 176 -15.29 -2.42 11.99
N VAL A 177 -15.78 -3.36 11.19
CA VAL A 177 -16.07 -4.73 11.66
C VAL A 177 -14.78 -5.44 12.12
N PHE A 178 -13.67 -5.26 11.40
CA PHE A 178 -12.35 -5.76 11.82
C PHE A 178 -11.90 -5.17 13.16
N LEU A 179 -12.05 -3.86 13.36
CA LEU A 179 -11.66 -3.15 14.58
C LEU A 179 -12.44 -3.68 15.77
N VAL A 180 -13.77 -3.82 15.65
CA VAL A 180 -14.64 -4.43 16.67
C VAL A 180 -14.21 -5.87 16.96
N ARG A 181 -13.95 -6.68 15.92
CA ARG A 181 -13.46 -8.05 16.08
C ARG A 181 -12.12 -8.11 16.82
N LEU A 182 -11.19 -7.19 16.54
CA LEU A 182 -9.87 -7.12 17.19
C LEU A 182 -9.93 -6.56 18.63
N LEU A 183 -10.97 -5.77 18.95
CA LEU A 183 -11.29 -5.30 20.31
C LEU A 183 -11.94 -6.40 21.17
N LEU A 184 -12.81 -7.23 20.57
CA LEU A 184 -13.42 -8.39 21.22
C LEU A 184 -12.43 -9.56 21.39
N ASP A 185 -11.38 -9.61 20.58
CA ASP A 185 -10.40 -10.70 20.58
C ASP A 185 -9.86 -11.01 22.01
N PRO A 186 -9.36 -10.07 22.83
CA PRO A 186 -8.91 -10.36 24.20
C PRO A 186 -9.93 -11.03 25.12
N THR A 187 -11.24 -10.98 24.83
CA THR A 187 -12.28 -11.64 25.64
C THR A 187 -12.53 -13.10 25.22
N MET A 188 -11.91 -13.59 24.14
CA MET A 188 -12.12 -14.94 23.61
C MET A 188 -11.32 -16.01 24.36
N VAL A 189 -11.99 -16.70 25.29
CA VAL A 189 -11.45 -17.84 26.08
C VAL A 189 -11.06 -19.06 25.23
N ARG A 190 -11.79 -19.34 24.14
CA ARG A 190 -11.51 -20.47 23.23
C ARG A 190 -11.40 -19.98 21.80
N ARG A 191 -10.32 -20.38 21.11
CA ARG A 191 -9.99 -19.90 19.77
C ARG A 191 -9.88 -21.06 18.78
N PRO A 192 -10.66 -21.07 17.69
CA PRO A 192 -10.51 -22.06 16.64
C PRO A 192 -9.27 -21.73 15.80
N LEU A 193 -8.19 -22.48 15.98
CA LEU A 193 -6.98 -22.39 15.15
C LEU A 193 -7.35 -22.43 13.65
N LEU A 194 -6.83 -21.48 12.88
CA LEU A 194 -6.92 -21.48 11.43
C LEU A 194 -5.73 -22.26 10.87
N GLU A 195 -5.92 -23.57 10.76
CA GLU A 195 -4.98 -24.41 10.03
C GLU A 195 -5.29 -24.40 8.54
N PRO A 196 -4.31 -24.07 7.68
CA PRO A 196 -4.47 -24.19 6.23
C PRO A 196 -4.80 -25.63 5.82
N ASN A 197 -5.61 -25.75 4.76
CA ASN A 197 -6.02 -27.01 4.13
C ASN A 197 -4.85 -27.70 3.43
N LEU A 198 -3.87 -26.93 2.94
CA LEU A 198 -2.74 -27.45 2.18
C LEU A 198 -1.60 -27.96 3.10
N SER A 199 -0.78 -28.86 2.57
CA SER A 199 0.42 -29.36 3.24
C SER A 199 1.46 -28.26 3.44
N THR A 200 2.35 -28.40 4.43
CA THR A 200 3.42 -27.43 4.70
C THR A 200 4.31 -27.19 3.47
N GLY A 201 4.61 -28.24 2.70
CA GLY A 201 5.39 -28.14 1.47
C GLY A 201 4.64 -27.38 0.36
N GLY A 202 3.34 -27.63 0.19
CA GLY A 202 2.52 -26.89 -0.77
C GLY A 202 2.38 -25.41 -0.41
N LEU A 203 2.18 -25.08 0.87
CA LEU A 203 2.14 -23.69 1.35
C LEU A 203 3.47 -22.97 1.12
N ALA A 204 4.59 -23.64 1.38
CA ALA A 204 5.93 -23.09 1.15
C ALA A 204 6.19 -22.88 -0.34
N PHE A 205 5.82 -23.83 -1.20
CA PHE A 205 5.95 -23.70 -2.65
C PHE A 205 5.12 -22.52 -3.20
N ILE A 206 3.85 -22.41 -2.81
CA ILE A 206 2.99 -21.28 -3.20
C ILE A 206 3.54 -19.97 -2.64
N GLY A 207 3.95 -19.92 -1.37
CA GLY A 207 4.51 -18.72 -0.73
C GLY A 207 5.80 -18.24 -1.41
N CYS A 208 6.74 -19.14 -1.70
CA CYS A 208 7.95 -18.80 -2.45
C CYS A 208 7.64 -18.35 -3.88
N SER A 209 6.69 -19.00 -4.57
CA SER A 209 6.30 -18.63 -5.94
C SER A 209 5.64 -17.26 -5.97
N LEU A 210 4.72 -16.97 -5.04
CA LEU A 210 4.09 -15.65 -4.88
C LEU A 210 5.14 -14.57 -4.54
N PHE A 211 6.10 -14.87 -3.66
CA PHE A 211 7.18 -13.94 -3.34
C PHE A 211 8.02 -13.63 -4.58
N VAL A 212 8.53 -14.64 -5.29
CA VAL A 212 9.33 -14.44 -6.49
C VAL A 212 8.55 -13.66 -7.56
N PHE A 213 7.28 -13.99 -7.76
CA PHE A 213 6.39 -13.27 -8.67
C PHE A 213 6.24 -11.80 -8.28
N LEU A 214 5.82 -11.50 -7.05
CA LEU A 214 5.65 -10.12 -6.58
C LEU A 214 6.95 -9.31 -6.60
N MET A 215 8.09 -9.92 -6.28
CA MET A 215 9.38 -9.23 -6.35
C MET A 215 9.83 -9.02 -7.81
N ALA A 216 9.51 -9.94 -8.72
CA ALA A 216 9.71 -9.71 -10.16
C ALA A 216 8.85 -8.55 -10.67
N ASN A 217 7.61 -8.41 -10.19
CA ASN A 217 6.77 -7.24 -10.47
C ASN A 217 7.47 -5.95 -10.04
N VAL A 218 7.95 -5.88 -8.78
CA VAL A 218 8.73 -4.72 -8.26
C VAL A 218 9.99 -4.44 -9.09
N ILE A 219 10.71 -5.47 -9.52
CA ILE A 219 11.92 -5.33 -10.35
C ILE A 219 11.55 -4.75 -11.73
N ASN A 220 10.49 -5.22 -12.35
CA ASN A 220 10.12 -4.89 -13.73
C ASN A 220 9.25 -3.62 -13.87
N SER A 221 8.55 -3.14 -12.83
CA SER A 221 7.82 -1.88 -12.88
C SER A 221 8.77 -0.70 -13.20
N PRO A 222 8.65 0.01 -14.33
CA PRO A 222 9.36 1.27 -14.53
C PRO A 222 8.91 2.28 -13.47
N GLY A 223 9.87 3.02 -12.91
CA GLY A 223 9.55 4.06 -11.93
C GLY A 223 9.01 5.30 -12.65
N THR A 224 7.81 5.73 -12.28
CA THR A 224 7.15 6.89 -12.87
C THR A 224 7.80 8.20 -12.38
N ALA A 225 7.55 9.31 -13.09
CA ALA A 225 8.02 10.63 -12.67
C ALA A 225 7.46 11.03 -11.30
N VAL A 226 6.26 10.53 -10.99
CA VAL A 226 5.57 10.68 -9.71
C VAL A 226 6.32 9.88 -8.63
N ASP A 227 6.70 8.62 -8.86
CA ASP A 227 7.44 7.81 -7.88
C ASP A 227 8.78 8.42 -7.45
N ILE A 228 9.49 9.11 -8.35
CA ILE A 228 10.79 9.74 -8.08
C ILE A 228 10.72 11.18 -7.55
N ALA A 229 9.54 11.72 -7.25
CA ALA A 229 9.36 13.11 -6.80
C ALA A 229 10.10 13.41 -5.49
N GLY A 230 9.82 12.68 -4.40
CA GLY A 230 10.49 12.88 -3.11
C GLY A 230 12.02 12.67 -3.16
N ALA A 231 12.50 11.81 -4.07
CA ALA A 231 13.92 11.64 -4.32
C ALA A 231 14.58 12.84 -5.04
N ARG A 232 13.82 13.57 -5.86
CA ARG A 232 14.27 14.84 -6.48
C ARG A 232 14.22 15.99 -5.49
N SER A 233 13.14 16.13 -4.73
CA SER A 233 13.04 17.10 -3.64
C SER A 233 14.13 16.89 -2.60
N ALA A 234 14.55 15.64 -2.34
CA ALA A 234 15.71 15.37 -1.50
C ALA A 234 17.06 15.75 -2.14
N ASP A 235 17.30 15.49 -3.43
CA ASP A 235 18.49 16.01 -4.12
C ASP A 235 18.55 17.56 -4.06
N GLN A 236 17.39 18.23 -4.07
CA GLN A 236 17.27 19.69 -3.90
C GLN A 236 17.55 20.14 -2.46
N LEU A 237 17.01 19.43 -1.45
CA LEU A 237 17.34 19.64 -0.03
C LEU A 237 18.84 19.44 0.24
N PHE A 238 19.45 18.35 -0.25
CA PHE A 238 20.90 18.10 -0.11
C PHE A 238 21.79 19.08 -0.89
N SER A 239 21.23 19.89 -1.79
CA SER A 239 21.95 20.95 -2.51
C SER A 239 21.63 22.36 -2.00
N GLY A 240 20.89 22.51 -0.90
CA GLY A 240 20.58 23.80 -0.28
C GLY A 240 19.64 24.68 -1.10
N VAL A 241 18.88 24.10 -2.02
CA VAL A 241 17.86 24.82 -2.80
C VAL A 241 16.54 24.75 -2.05
N ALA A 242 16.01 25.91 -1.65
CA ALA A 242 14.73 26.01 -0.97
C ALA A 242 13.58 25.49 -1.87
N ASP A 243 13.10 24.28 -1.59
CA ASP A 243 12.16 23.59 -2.47
C ASP A 243 10.70 24.03 -2.25
N ALA A 244 10.06 24.45 -3.35
CA ALA A 244 8.62 24.71 -3.41
C ALA A 244 7.78 23.41 -3.44
N GLY A 245 8.38 22.26 -3.82
CA GLY A 245 7.80 20.93 -3.82
C GLY A 245 7.63 20.29 -2.44
N LEU A 246 8.23 20.87 -1.40
CA LEU A 246 8.19 20.37 -0.01
C LEU A 246 6.75 20.28 0.56
N ALA A 247 5.83 21.12 0.08
CA ALA A 247 4.42 21.07 0.46
C ALA A 247 3.69 19.86 -0.16
N THR A 248 3.98 19.54 -1.42
CA THR A 248 3.41 18.40 -2.16
C THR A 248 3.90 17.06 -1.62
N ASP A 249 5.16 16.93 -1.20
CA ASP A 249 5.65 15.71 -0.56
C ASP A 249 4.93 15.44 0.77
N LEU A 250 4.76 16.48 1.61
CA LEU A 250 4.02 16.37 2.87
C LEU A 250 2.53 16.06 2.66
N GLN A 251 1.95 16.51 1.54
CA GLN A 251 0.58 16.21 1.15
C GLN A 251 0.41 14.75 0.73
N ARG A 252 1.48 14.11 0.23
CA ARG A 252 1.47 12.76 -0.34
C ARG A 252 1.86 11.64 0.64
N HIS A 253 2.90 11.85 1.44
CA HIS A 253 3.42 10.83 2.36
C HIS A 253 2.98 11.04 3.81
N GLY A 254 2.48 12.23 4.15
CA GLY A 254 2.07 12.60 5.49
C GLY A 254 3.24 12.90 6.45
N PRO A 255 2.99 12.95 7.78
CA PRO A 255 4.05 13.08 8.77
C PRO A 255 4.89 11.82 8.88
N GLY A 256 6.18 11.99 8.64
CA GLY A 256 7.21 10.96 8.80
C GLY A 256 8.59 11.58 8.59
N ASN A 257 9.60 10.73 8.51
CA ASN A 257 10.98 11.17 8.46
C ASN A 257 11.35 11.66 7.05
N ALA A 258 11.75 12.93 6.92
CA ALA A 258 12.14 13.54 5.65
C ALA A 258 13.22 12.75 4.89
N ILE A 259 14.17 12.12 5.61
CA ILE A 259 15.22 11.27 5.00
C ILE A 259 14.62 10.00 4.38
N LEU A 260 13.49 9.50 4.88
CA LEU A 260 12.87 8.29 4.35
C LEU A 260 11.88 8.60 3.24
N HIS A 261 11.19 9.74 3.28
CA HIS A 261 10.45 10.26 2.13
C HIS A 261 11.36 10.72 0.98
N SER A 262 12.67 10.87 1.20
CA SER A 262 13.66 10.97 0.12
C SER A 262 13.79 9.71 -0.73
N ILE A 263 13.29 8.58 -0.23
CA ILE A 263 13.41 7.27 -0.88
C ILE A 263 12.13 7.06 -1.70
N PRO A 264 12.24 6.87 -3.03
CA PRO A 264 11.04 6.84 -3.87
C PRO A 264 10.14 5.63 -3.53
N SER A 265 8.84 5.80 -3.66
CA SER A 265 7.84 4.74 -3.47
C SER A 265 7.26 4.36 -4.83
N PHE A 266 7.18 3.07 -5.17
CA PHE A 266 6.60 2.63 -6.46
C PHE A 266 5.22 2.02 -6.32
N VAL A 267 4.29 2.48 -7.16
CA VAL A 267 3.07 1.72 -7.45
C VAL A 267 3.44 0.61 -8.44
N THR A 268 3.23 -0.67 -8.08
CA THR A 268 3.60 -1.79 -8.97
C THR A 268 2.62 -2.01 -10.13
N THR A 269 1.43 -1.43 -10.03
CA THR A 269 0.43 -1.31 -11.09
C THR A 269 0.08 0.17 -11.29
N PRO A 270 0.96 0.99 -11.88
CA PRO A 270 0.69 2.40 -12.07
C PRO A 270 -0.41 2.60 -13.11
N LEU A 271 -1.29 3.56 -12.83
CA LEU A 271 -2.42 3.93 -13.69
C LEU A 271 -1.99 4.45 -15.07
N TYR A 272 -0.77 4.98 -15.15
CA TYR A 272 -0.27 5.69 -16.31
C TYR A 272 1.24 5.46 -16.49
N TRP A 273 1.61 4.88 -17.62
CA TRP A 273 3.00 4.71 -18.03
C TRP A 273 3.45 5.98 -18.76
N GLN A 274 3.98 6.95 -18.02
CA GLN A 274 4.60 8.13 -18.63
C GLN A 274 6.08 7.84 -18.89
N ASP A 275 6.58 8.17 -20.08
CA ASP A 275 8.00 8.02 -20.42
C ASP A 275 8.86 8.95 -19.56
N VAL A 276 9.63 8.37 -18.65
CA VAL A 276 10.51 9.11 -17.74
C VAL A 276 11.91 9.19 -18.32
N GLN A 277 12.42 10.42 -18.51
CA GLN A 277 13.83 10.62 -18.88
C GLN A 277 14.77 9.97 -17.85
N PRO A 278 15.79 9.20 -18.27
CA PRO A 278 16.48 8.20 -17.44
C PRO A 278 17.47 8.74 -16.37
N SER A 279 17.32 9.99 -15.93
CA SER A 279 18.29 10.71 -15.09
C SER A 279 18.56 10.09 -13.70
N ASN A 280 17.59 9.38 -13.10
CA ASN A 280 17.61 9.01 -11.67
C ASN A 280 17.66 7.50 -11.36
N ALA A 281 18.31 6.70 -12.21
CA ALA A 281 18.40 5.23 -12.06
C ALA A 281 18.93 4.74 -10.67
N ARG A 282 19.74 5.55 -9.97
CA ARG A 282 20.25 5.26 -8.62
C ARG A 282 19.11 5.11 -7.59
N TYR A 283 18.18 6.05 -7.57
CA TYR A 283 17.08 6.10 -6.60
C TYR A 283 16.07 4.98 -6.86
N ILE A 284 15.80 4.70 -8.14
CA ILE A 284 14.95 3.59 -8.57
C ILE A 284 15.48 2.26 -8.04
N ARG A 285 16.81 2.04 -8.10
CA ARG A 285 17.44 0.83 -7.57
C ARG A 285 17.32 0.73 -6.05
N THR A 286 17.62 1.80 -5.30
CA THR A 286 17.59 1.82 -3.83
C THR A 286 16.21 1.49 -3.28
N ALA A 287 15.16 2.13 -3.79
CA ALA A 287 13.81 1.87 -3.31
C ALA A 287 13.31 0.47 -3.66
N LYS A 288 13.62 -0.05 -4.86
CA LYS A 288 13.30 -1.43 -5.22
C LYS A 288 13.97 -2.42 -4.27
N THR A 289 15.24 -2.23 -3.94
CA THR A 289 15.92 -3.11 -2.96
C THR A 289 15.31 -2.97 -1.56
N MET A 290 14.93 -1.77 -1.12
CA MET A 290 14.27 -1.57 0.18
C MET A 290 12.86 -2.18 0.26
N ALA A 291 12.05 -2.08 -0.79
CA ALA A 291 10.75 -2.74 -0.87
C ALA A 291 10.91 -4.27 -0.79
N ILE A 292 11.82 -4.84 -1.58
CA ILE A 292 12.11 -6.28 -1.60
C ILE A 292 12.61 -6.77 -0.24
N MET A 293 13.56 -6.05 0.38
CA MET A 293 14.07 -6.39 1.71
C MET A 293 13.02 -6.24 2.82
N SER A 294 12.12 -5.26 2.72
CA SER A 294 11.05 -5.06 3.71
C SER A 294 9.99 -6.17 3.63
N HIS A 295 9.55 -6.57 2.43
CA HIS A 295 8.67 -7.73 2.26
C HIS A 295 9.33 -9.03 2.71
N LEU A 296 10.61 -9.24 2.35
CA LEU A 296 11.37 -10.40 2.82
C LEU A 296 11.45 -10.43 4.36
N ALA A 297 11.70 -9.28 4.98
CA ALA A 297 11.74 -9.16 6.44
C ALA A 297 10.37 -9.45 7.09
N ILE A 298 9.25 -9.05 6.49
CA ILE A 298 7.90 -9.42 6.94
C ILE A 298 7.69 -10.94 6.83
N VAL A 299 7.95 -11.52 5.66
CA VAL A 299 7.75 -12.96 5.38
C VAL A 299 8.58 -13.82 6.33
N VAL A 300 9.90 -13.56 6.42
CA VAL A 300 10.82 -14.26 7.33
C VAL A 300 10.44 -14.03 8.78
N GLY A 301 10.05 -12.81 9.16
CA GLY A 301 9.62 -12.46 10.51
C GLY A 301 8.36 -13.21 10.94
N ILE A 302 7.34 -13.27 10.09
CA ILE A 302 6.09 -14.02 10.31
C ILE A 302 6.38 -15.52 10.48
N VAL A 303 7.18 -16.12 9.58
CA VAL A 303 7.56 -17.54 9.67
C VAL A 303 8.34 -17.81 10.97
N ALA A 304 9.27 -16.92 11.34
CA ALA A 304 10.05 -17.03 12.57
C ALA A 304 9.17 -16.87 13.83
N ILE A 305 8.14 -16.02 13.83
CA ILE A 305 7.16 -15.93 14.93
C ILE A 305 6.36 -17.24 15.04
N GLY A 306 5.91 -17.79 13.91
CA GLY A 306 5.23 -19.09 13.86
C GLY A 306 6.06 -20.22 14.47
N TYR A 307 7.34 -20.27 14.12
CA TYR A 307 8.29 -21.24 14.68
C TYR A 307 8.61 -21.01 16.17
N GLN A 308 9.03 -19.80 16.55
CA GLN A 308 9.58 -19.52 17.88
C GLN A 308 8.53 -19.28 18.97
N HIS A 309 7.37 -18.72 18.60
CA HIS A 309 6.37 -18.25 19.56
C HIS A 309 5.04 -18.98 19.46
N PHE A 310 4.61 -19.37 18.25
CA PHE A 310 3.41 -20.19 18.07
C PHE A 310 3.71 -21.70 18.10
N SER A 311 4.98 -22.11 18.11
CA SER A 311 5.42 -23.51 18.09
C SER A 311 4.89 -24.32 16.91
N SER A 312 4.52 -23.65 15.80
CA SER A 312 3.96 -24.26 14.59
C SER A 312 4.52 -23.59 13.34
N MET A 313 5.45 -24.29 12.68
CA MET A 313 6.01 -23.85 11.40
C MET A 313 4.94 -23.80 10.29
N LYS A 314 3.98 -24.75 10.29
CA LYS A 314 2.85 -24.75 9.33
C LYS A 314 2.00 -23.49 9.48
N THR A 315 1.75 -23.05 10.72
CA THR A 315 1.02 -21.80 10.98
C THR A 315 1.81 -20.60 10.45
N GLY A 316 3.10 -20.48 10.79
CA GLY A 316 3.95 -19.37 10.32
C GLY A 316 4.02 -19.25 8.80
N ILE A 317 4.26 -20.37 8.10
CA ILE A 317 4.24 -20.41 6.63
C ILE A 317 2.84 -20.06 6.11
N GLY A 318 1.77 -20.60 6.72
CA GLY A 318 0.39 -20.26 6.37
C GLY A 318 0.07 -18.76 6.46
N VAL A 319 0.52 -18.08 7.52
CA VAL A 319 0.35 -16.61 7.67
C VAL A 319 1.13 -15.85 6.59
N ALA A 320 2.37 -16.25 6.31
CA ALA A 320 3.22 -15.58 5.33
C ALA A 320 2.72 -15.78 3.89
N THR A 321 2.28 -16.99 3.54
CA THR A 321 1.64 -17.27 2.24
C THR A 321 0.35 -16.47 2.09
N LEU A 322 -0.46 -16.34 3.14
CA LEU A 322 -1.68 -15.51 3.09
C LEU A 322 -1.34 -14.02 2.89
N TYR A 323 -0.35 -13.49 3.62
CA TYR A 323 0.13 -12.11 3.45
C TYR A 323 0.52 -11.79 1.99
N LEU A 324 1.30 -12.68 1.36
CA LEU A 324 1.72 -12.52 -0.04
C LEU A 324 0.58 -12.70 -1.05
N MET A 325 -0.53 -13.30 -0.63
CA MET A 325 -1.66 -13.57 -1.51
C MET A 325 -2.71 -12.46 -1.46
N LEU A 326 -2.71 -11.59 -0.45
CA LEU A 326 -3.69 -10.51 -0.33
C LEU A 326 -3.60 -9.52 -1.51
N PRO A 327 -4.74 -9.04 -2.05
CA PRO A 327 -4.76 -8.06 -3.13
C PRO A 327 -4.00 -6.77 -2.86
N TYR A 328 -4.01 -6.31 -1.61
CA TYR A 328 -3.19 -5.18 -1.18
C TYR A 328 -1.71 -5.38 -1.56
N THR A 329 -1.17 -6.56 -1.29
CA THR A 329 0.25 -6.88 -1.42
C THR A 329 0.73 -6.94 -2.88
N SER A 330 -0.17 -6.98 -3.86
CA SER A 330 0.17 -6.88 -5.29
C SER A 330 -0.01 -5.48 -5.88
N ILE A 331 -0.98 -4.70 -5.39
CA ILE A 331 -1.25 -3.35 -5.85
C ILE A 331 -0.16 -2.39 -5.32
N MET A 332 0.13 -2.50 -4.02
CA MET A 332 0.97 -1.59 -3.25
C MET A 332 2.33 -2.22 -2.87
N THR A 333 2.87 -3.10 -3.74
CA THR A 333 4.08 -3.89 -3.43
C THR A 333 5.33 -3.02 -3.25
N GLY A 334 5.46 -1.95 -4.03
CA GLY A 334 6.68 -1.13 -4.11
C GLY A 334 6.74 0.06 -3.14
N GLU A 335 5.74 0.24 -2.28
CA GLU A 335 5.64 1.41 -1.39
C GLU A 335 6.41 1.17 -0.09
N VAL A 336 7.67 1.62 -0.06
CA VAL A 336 8.60 1.43 1.06
C VAL A 336 8.02 1.98 2.37
N ASP A 337 7.41 3.16 2.35
CA ASP A 337 6.81 3.83 3.52
C ASP A 337 5.66 3.01 4.16
N HIS A 338 5.04 2.11 3.40
CA HIS A 338 3.96 1.26 3.91
C HIS A 338 4.53 -0.03 4.51
N VAL A 339 5.52 -0.62 3.85
CA VAL A 339 6.04 -1.95 4.16
C VAL A 339 7.15 -1.91 5.24
N LEU A 340 8.00 -0.89 5.25
CA LEU A 340 9.13 -0.79 6.17
C LEU A 340 8.71 -0.65 7.65
N PRO A 341 7.76 0.23 8.05
CA PRO A 341 7.30 0.28 9.44
C PRO A 341 6.72 -1.06 9.90
N ALA A 342 5.96 -1.73 9.02
CA ALA A 342 5.34 -3.02 9.29
C ALA A 342 6.38 -4.13 9.49
N ALA A 343 7.44 -4.14 8.67
CA ALA A 343 8.58 -5.03 8.86
C ALA A 343 9.24 -4.83 10.23
N LEU A 344 9.49 -3.58 10.63
CA LEU A 344 10.08 -3.26 11.93
C LEU A 344 9.16 -3.72 13.09
N LEU A 345 7.84 -3.54 12.98
CA LEU A 345 6.87 -4.01 13.98
C LEU A 345 6.80 -5.55 14.08
N VAL A 346 6.86 -6.27 12.95
CA VAL A 346 6.96 -7.73 12.94
C VAL A 346 8.24 -8.18 13.66
N TRP A 347 9.37 -7.50 13.44
CA TRP A 347 10.64 -7.82 14.11
C TRP A 347 10.67 -7.42 15.59
N ALA A 348 9.96 -6.35 15.99
CA ALA A 348 9.71 -6.04 17.40
C ALA A 348 8.94 -7.17 18.10
N VAL A 349 7.88 -7.69 17.47
CA VAL A 349 7.12 -8.84 17.97
C VAL A 349 7.97 -10.10 17.99
N LEU A 350 8.75 -10.40 16.95
CA LEU A 350 9.67 -11.54 16.93
C LEU A 350 10.67 -11.47 18.10
N THR A 351 11.15 -10.27 18.43
CA THR A 351 12.15 -10.04 19.47
C THR A 351 11.59 -9.67 20.84
N TYR A 352 10.27 -9.77 21.09
CA TYR A 352 9.63 -9.34 22.34
C TYR A 352 10.26 -9.90 23.64
N ARG A 353 10.92 -11.06 23.57
CA ARG A 353 11.65 -11.68 24.70
C ARG A 353 12.96 -10.95 25.05
N ARG A 354 13.36 -9.95 24.28
CA ARG A 354 14.56 -9.13 24.43
C ARG A 354 14.14 -7.65 24.40
N PRO A 355 13.72 -7.08 25.55
CA PRO A 355 13.04 -5.79 25.58
C PRO A 355 13.82 -4.66 24.91
N LEU A 356 15.16 -4.65 25.06
CA LEU A 356 16.05 -3.69 24.38
C LEU A 356 15.91 -3.76 22.85
N ILE A 357 15.95 -4.95 22.26
CA ILE A 357 15.89 -5.12 20.79
C ILE A 357 14.49 -4.81 20.27
N ALA A 358 13.44 -5.25 20.98
CA ALA A 358 12.07 -4.89 20.64
C ALA A 358 11.83 -3.37 20.72
N GLY A 359 12.41 -2.71 21.72
CA GLY A 359 12.41 -1.25 21.86
C GLY A 359 13.14 -0.57 20.71
N CYS A 360 14.32 -1.07 20.31
CA CYS A 360 15.04 -0.56 19.14
C CYS A 360 14.17 -0.62 17.87
N PHE A 361 13.51 -1.76 17.61
CA PHE A 361 12.63 -1.91 16.44
C PHE A 361 11.40 -1.01 16.48
N ILE A 362 10.77 -0.82 17.64
CA ILE A 362 9.66 0.14 17.77
C ILE A 362 10.14 1.58 17.60
N GLY A 363 11.26 1.96 18.21
CA GLY A 363 11.81 3.31 18.05
C GLY A 363 12.25 3.61 16.61
N LEU A 364 12.78 2.61 15.89
CA LEU A 364 13.02 2.73 14.45
C LEU A 364 11.70 2.88 13.69
N SER A 365 10.65 2.10 14.04
CA SER A 365 9.34 2.19 13.38
C SER A 365 8.71 3.57 13.56
N ILE A 366 8.75 4.13 14.79
CA ILE A 366 8.40 5.54 15.09
C ILE A 366 9.25 6.51 14.27
N GLY A 367 10.52 6.18 14.05
CA GLY A 367 11.45 6.97 13.24
C GLY A 367 11.31 6.81 11.72
N VAL A 368 10.45 5.91 11.24
CA VAL A 368 10.01 5.84 9.83
C VAL A 368 8.69 6.59 9.66
N ALA A 369 7.70 6.24 10.48
CA ALA A 369 6.37 6.84 10.47
C ALA A 369 5.91 7.12 11.90
N TYR A 370 5.17 8.20 12.11
CA TYR A 370 4.83 8.69 13.45
C TYR A 370 3.90 7.78 14.29
N TYR A 371 2.94 7.09 13.67
CA TYR A 371 1.85 6.40 14.36
C TYR A 371 2.21 5.23 15.31
N PRO A 372 3.34 4.49 15.20
CA PRO A 372 3.73 3.49 16.18
C PRO A 372 3.98 4.07 17.58
N ILE A 373 4.05 5.40 17.73
CA ILE A 373 4.10 6.08 19.04
C ILE A 373 2.87 5.72 19.89
N PHE A 374 1.71 5.51 19.26
CA PHE A 374 0.47 5.10 19.91
C PHE A 374 0.47 3.63 20.39
N LEU A 375 1.52 2.85 20.08
CA LEU A 375 1.76 1.53 20.65
C LEU A 375 2.50 1.61 21.99
N LEU A 376 3.19 2.72 22.31
CA LEU A 376 3.97 2.84 23.54
C LEU A 376 3.17 2.58 24.83
N PRO A 377 1.93 3.08 25.02
CA PRO A 377 1.16 2.79 26.23
C PRO A 377 0.95 1.28 26.48
N LEU A 378 0.61 0.54 25.42
CA LEU A 378 0.43 -0.91 25.44
C LEU A 378 1.74 -1.65 25.76
N TRP A 379 2.83 -1.29 25.07
CA TRP A 379 4.12 -1.99 25.17
C TRP A 379 4.87 -1.66 26.47
N LEU A 380 4.79 -0.43 26.96
CA LEU A 380 5.28 -0.04 28.28
C LEU A 380 4.54 -0.79 29.39
N SER A 381 3.21 -0.90 29.29
CA SER A 381 2.38 -1.67 30.23
C SER A 381 2.72 -3.16 30.21
N PHE A 382 2.97 -3.76 29.03
CA PHE A 382 3.44 -5.15 28.93
C PHE A 382 4.78 -5.37 29.65
N TYR A 383 5.76 -4.48 29.49
CA TYR A 383 7.06 -4.59 30.14
C TYR A 383 7.14 -4.03 31.57
N TRP A 384 6.05 -3.45 32.10
CA TRP A 384 6.01 -2.73 33.37
C TRP A 384 6.60 -3.54 34.53
N GLN A 385 6.15 -4.79 34.67
CA GLN A 385 6.60 -5.70 35.75
C GLN A 385 8.04 -6.20 35.54
N ARG A 386 8.53 -6.28 34.30
CA ARG A 386 9.87 -6.80 33.99
C ARG A 386 10.34 -6.34 32.61
N GLY A 387 11.49 -5.67 32.57
CA GLY A 387 12.14 -5.27 31.33
C GLY A 387 11.87 -3.83 30.85
N LEU A 388 11.00 -3.07 31.54
CA LEU A 388 10.63 -1.70 31.20
C LEU A 388 11.82 -0.81 30.81
N MET A 389 12.82 -0.65 31.70
CA MET A 389 13.98 0.22 31.44
C MET A 389 14.81 -0.24 30.23
N ARG A 390 14.90 -1.55 29.99
CA ARG A 390 15.58 -2.12 28.82
C ARG A 390 14.83 -1.75 27.53
N PHE A 391 13.49 -1.86 27.54
CA PHE A 391 12.65 -1.44 26.42
C PHE A 391 12.75 0.06 26.15
N ILE A 392 12.59 0.89 27.18
CA ILE A 392 12.71 2.35 27.09
C ILE A 392 14.07 2.74 26.53
N SER A 393 15.18 2.17 27.02
CA SER A 393 16.51 2.47 26.46
C SER A 393 16.62 2.12 24.98
N GLY A 394 15.97 1.04 24.51
CA GLY A 394 15.96 0.67 23.10
C GLY A 394 15.22 1.70 22.23
N VAL A 395 14.02 2.09 22.67
CA VAL A 395 13.21 3.13 21.98
C VAL A 395 13.97 4.45 21.96
N VAL A 396 14.49 4.91 23.10
CA VAL A 396 15.20 6.19 23.20
C VAL A 396 16.45 6.21 22.34
N ILE A 397 17.25 5.12 22.32
CA ILE A 397 18.46 5.04 21.48
C ILE A 397 18.10 5.20 20.00
N THR A 398 17.12 4.45 19.48
CA THR A 398 16.82 4.48 18.05
C THR A 398 16.03 5.71 17.63
N VAL A 399 15.09 6.20 18.45
CA VAL A 399 14.41 7.48 18.19
C VAL A 399 15.42 8.63 18.20
N THR A 400 16.37 8.66 19.15
CA THR A 400 17.43 9.69 19.16
C THR A 400 18.32 9.58 17.92
N ALA A 401 18.69 8.37 17.49
CA ALA A 401 19.46 8.19 16.26
C ALA A 401 18.69 8.67 15.01
N SER A 402 17.40 8.38 14.90
CA SER A 402 16.55 8.88 13.81
C SER A 402 16.40 10.41 13.85
N VAL A 403 16.20 11.02 15.03
CA VAL A 403 16.18 12.48 15.17
C VAL A 403 17.52 13.11 14.80
N LEU A 404 18.64 12.55 15.27
CA LEU A 404 19.98 13.03 14.92
C LEU A 404 20.31 12.88 13.43
N SER A 405 19.73 11.89 12.74
CA SER A 405 19.92 11.77 11.29
C SER A 405 19.41 12.98 10.51
N LEU A 406 18.33 13.65 11.00
CA LEU A 406 17.78 14.86 10.36
C LEU A 406 18.78 16.01 10.29
N LEU A 407 19.81 16.05 11.15
CA LEU A 407 20.90 17.02 11.08
C LEU A 407 21.68 16.94 9.75
N MET A 408 21.59 15.82 9.01
CA MET A 408 22.22 15.67 7.69
C MET A 408 21.42 16.34 6.55
N VAL A 409 20.18 16.77 6.80
CA VAL A 409 19.27 17.40 5.81
C VAL A 409 18.87 18.82 6.24
N SER A 410 19.28 19.27 7.43
CA SER A 410 18.85 20.54 8.01
C SER A 410 19.93 21.62 7.86
N ASP A 411 19.62 22.72 7.17
CA ASP A 411 20.54 23.86 7.02
C ASP A 411 20.71 24.69 8.30
N GLY A 412 19.82 24.52 9.29
CA GLY A 412 19.90 25.22 10.56
C GLY A 412 18.89 24.76 11.60
N LEU A 413 18.97 25.33 12.82
CA LEU A 413 18.16 24.91 13.96
C LEU A 413 16.64 25.02 13.72
N ALA A 414 16.19 26.08 13.05
CA ALA A 414 14.76 26.27 12.76
C ALA A 414 14.22 25.20 11.81
N ASP A 415 14.98 24.86 10.76
CA ASP A 415 14.59 23.83 9.81
C ASP A 415 14.66 22.43 10.43
N PHE A 416 15.71 22.14 11.21
CA PHE A 416 15.82 20.91 12.01
C PHE A 416 14.62 20.71 12.94
N LEU A 417 14.21 21.75 13.68
CA LEU A 417 13.02 21.69 14.53
C LEU A 417 11.74 21.46 13.70
N SER A 418 11.67 22.01 12.49
CA SER A 418 10.58 21.75 11.54
C SER A 418 10.54 20.28 11.10
N HIS A 419 11.69 19.67 10.77
CA HIS A 419 11.78 18.25 10.41
C HIS A 419 11.43 17.34 11.58
N VAL A 420 11.89 17.66 12.81
CA VAL A 420 11.51 16.92 14.03
C VAL A 420 10.00 17.02 14.27
N GLN A 421 9.41 18.21 14.13
CA GLN A 421 7.96 18.42 14.27
C GLN A 421 7.17 17.59 13.24
N ARG A 422 7.65 17.52 11.98
CA ARG A 422 7.07 16.68 10.91
C ARG A 422 7.19 15.19 11.19
N MET A 423 8.37 14.73 11.61
CA MET A 423 8.67 13.33 11.90
C MET A 423 7.72 12.70 12.93
N PHE A 424 7.31 13.47 13.94
CA PHE A 424 6.35 13.02 14.96
C PHE A 424 4.91 13.49 14.71
N GLY A 425 4.64 14.29 13.67
CA GLY A 425 3.33 14.86 13.39
C GLY A 425 2.80 15.78 14.50
N ILE A 426 3.69 16.55 15.15
CA ILE A 426 3.34 17.42 16.29
C ILE A 426 2.70 18.71 15.76
N TRP A 427 1.44 18.63 15.36
CA TRP A 427 0.63 19.75 14.91
C TRP A 427 -0.86 19.53 15.18
N TRP A 428 -1.63 20.60 15.08
CA TRP A 428 -3.09 20.48 14.97
C TRP A 428 -3.46 19.66 13.73
N PRO A 429 -4.40 18.70 13.83
CA PRO A 429 -4.82 17.92 12.67
C PRO A 429 -5.28 18.84 11.53
N LYS A 430 -4.65 18.71 10.35
CA LYS A 430 -5.01 19.49 9.15
C LYS A 430 -6.52 19.40 8.88
N SER A 431 -7.14 20.52 8.54
CA SER A 431 -8.52 20.59 8.01
C SER A 431 -8.56 20.85 6.50
N VAL A 432 -7.44 21.25 5.89
CA VAL A 432 -7.31 21.56 4.45
C VAL A 432 -6.37 20.55 3.80
N ASP A 433 -6.49 20.35 2.49
CA ASP A 433 -5.60 19.49 1.69
C ASP A 433 -5.53 18.03 2.15
N LEU A 434 -6.69 17.46 2.47
CA LEU A 434 -6.84 16.06 2.88
C LEU A 434 -6.91 15.13 1.67
N LEU A 435 -6.50 13.87 1.89
CA LEU A 435 -6.60 12.77 0.94
C LEU A 435 -7.48 11.63 1.47
N GLY A 436 -7.84 10.72 0.58
CA GLY A 436 -8.73 9.59 0.86
C GLY A 436 -10.17 10.02 1.15
N ILE A 437 -10.86 9.30 2.04
CA ILE A 437 -12.26 9.59 2.39
C ILE A 437 -12.48 11.06 2.79
N TRP A 438 -11.50 11.65 3.48
CA TRP A 438 -11.56 13.02 4.01
C TRP A 438 -11.42 14.11 2.94
N ALA A 439 -11.08 13.75 1.70
CA ALA A 439 -11.08 14.63 0.53
C ALA A 439 -12.46 14.68 -0.17
N LEU A 440 -13.33 13.70 0.09
CA LEU A 440 -14.49 13.39 -0.76
C LEU A 440 -15.78 14.05 -0.26
N GLY A 441 -15.70 15.33 0.12
CA GLY A 441 -16.86 16.17 0.46
C GLY A 441 -17.35 16.11 1.92
N TRP A 442 -16.63 15.42 2.81
CA TRP A 442 -16.93 15.40 4.24
C TRP A 442 -16.39 16.65 4.95
N ASP A 443 -17.08 17.16 5.96
CA ASP A 443 -16.51 18.17 6.86
C ASP A 443 -15.32 17.56 7.64
N PRO A 444 -14.10 18.11 7.52
CA PRO A 444 -12.92 17.67 8.26
C PRO A 444 -13.11 17.59 9.78
N THR A 445 -14.04 18.37 10.34
CA THR A 445 -14.32 18.46 11.78
C THR A 445 -14.76 17.13 12.38
N TYR A 446 -15.41 16.25 11.60
CA TYR A 446 -15.80 14.91 12.06
C TYR A 446 -14.60 14.00 12.40
N ARG A 447 -13.36 14.37 12.05
CA ARG A 447 -12.14 13.65 12.42
C ARG A 447 -11.79 13.81 13.90
N PHE A 448 -12.06 14.95 14.51
CA PHE A 448 -11.67 15.22 15.91
C PHE A 448 -12.23 14.22 16.92
N PRO A 449 -13.53 13.85 16.92
CA PRO A 449 -14.03 12.81 17.82
C PRO A 449 -13.43 11.42 17.55
N ILE A 450 -13.11 11.10 16.28
CA ILE A 450 -12.44 9.83 15.92
C ILE A 450 -11.01 9.80 16.48
N ILE A 451 -10.27 10.91 16.35
CA ILE A 451 -8.92 11.06 16.93
C ILE A 451 -8.99 10.93 18.46
N ALA A 452 -9.96 11.60 19.11
CA ALA A 452 -10.13 11.53 20.56
C ALA A 452 -10.44 10.10 21.03
N ALA A 453 -11.35 9.39 20.36
CA ALA A 453 -11.66 7.99 20.65
C ALA A 453 -10.45 7.07 20.43
N PHE A 454 -9.70 7.27 19.34
CA PHE A 454 -8.47 6.54 19.04
C PHE A 454 -7.39 6.74 20.13
N VAL A 455 -7.14 7.98 20.55
CA VAL A 455 -6.20 8.30 21.63
C VAL A 455 -6.67 7.70 22.95
N ALA A 456 -7.97 7.74 23.25
CA ALA A 456 -8.54 7.11 24.44
C ALA A 456 -8.34 5.58 24.45
N ILE A 457 -8.49 4.90 23.30
CA ILE A 457 -8.18 3.46 23.16
C ILE A 457 -6.68 3.20 23.36
N SER A 458 -5.82 3.97 22.70
CA SER A 458 -4.35 3.85 22.81
C SER A 458 -3.87 4.02 24.25
N VAL A 459 -4.28 5.11 24.93
CA VAL A 459 -3.93 5.37 26.33
C VAL A 459 -4.59 4.37 27.27
N GLY A 460 -5.84 3.96 26.99
CA GLY A 460 -6.54 2.92 27.74
C GLY A 460 -5.78 1.59 27.78
N TYR A 461 -5.00 1.27 26.74
CA TYR A 461 -4.12 0.10 26.75
C TYR A 461 -2.95 0.18 27.75
N ALA A 462 -2.65 1.32 28.35
CA ALA A 462 -1.75 1.37 29.50
C ALA A 462 -2.33 0.60 30.71
N LEU A 463 -3.66 0.62 30.87
CA LEU A 463 -4.36 0.07 32.03
C LEU A 463 -5.01 -1.29 31.74
N TRP A 464 -5.65 -1.43 30.57
CA TRP A 464 -6.38 -2.63 30.16
C TRP A 464 -5.69 -3.35 28.97
N PRO A 465 -5.85 -4.67 28.78
CA PRO A 465 -6.17 -5.67 29.80
C PRO A 465 -5.17 -5.64 30.96
N ALA A 466 -5.61 -6.03 32.15
CA ALA A 466 -4.78 -5.97 33.36
C ALA A 466 -3.59 -6.95 33.32
N GLN A 467 -3.78 -8.14 32.76
CA GLN A 467 -2.71 -9.08 32.46
C GLN A 467 -2.43 -9.08 30.96
N LYS A 468 -1.23 -8.67 30.56
CA LYS A 468 -0.81 -8.59 29.17
C LYS A 468 0.11 -9.76 28.82
N ASN A 469 -0.31 -10.54 27.83
CA ASN A 469 0.45 -11.64 27.22
C ASN A 469 0.74 -11.33 25.74
N LEU A 470 1.59 -12.13 25.09
CA LEU A 470 1.92 -11.97 23.66
C LEU A 470 0.67 -11.91 22.75
N GLY A 471 -0.39 -12.65 23.09
CA GLY A 471 -1.64 -12.62 22.34
C GLY A 471 -2.35 -11.26 22.44
N THR A 472 -2.43 -10.68 23.63
CA THR A 472 -2.96 -9.31 23.81
C THR A 472 -2.07 -8.26 23.14
N LEU A 473 -0.74 -8.45 23.18
CA LEU A 473 0.22 -7.54 22.55
C LEU A 473 0.03 -7.48 21.03
N LEU A 474 -0.15 -8.65 20.39
CA LEU A 474 -0.51 -8.77 18.98
C LEU A 474 -1.85 -8.07 18.66
N SER A 475 -2.93 -8.48 19.33
CA SER A 475 -4.28 -7.99 18.99
C SER A 475 -4.45 -6.50 19.26
N CYS A 476 -3.98 -6.00 20.41
CA CYS A 476 -4.12 -4.58 20.75
C CYS A 476 -3.20 -3.69 19.89
N SER A 477 -2.04 -4.21 19.44
CA SER A 477 -1.23 -3.49 18.44
C SER A 477 -1.96 -3.43 17.10
N ALA A 478 -2.61 -4.52 16.66
CA ALA A 478 -3.45 -4.53 15.47
C ALA A 478 -4.66 -3.58 15.60
N VAL A 479 -5.32 -3.48 16.76
CA VAL A 479 -6.39 -2.49 17.01
C VAL A 479 -5.88 -1.06 16.80
N VAL A 480 -4.73 -0.70 17.37
CA VAL A 480 -4.16 0.64 17.18
C VAL A 480 -3.85 0.89 15.70
N LEU A 481 -3.24 -0.07 15.00
CA LEU A 481 -2.83 0.11 13.61
C LEU A 481 -4.03 0.14 12.64
N VAL A 482 -5.10 -0.60 12.90
CA VAL A 482 -6.39 -0.46 12.18
C VAL A 482 -7.08 0.86 12.57
N GLY A 483 -7.04 1.25 13.84
CA GLY A 483 -7.62 2.48 14.36
C GLY A 483 -7.05 3.76 13.72
N THR A 484 -5.77 3.75 13.35
CA THR A 484 -5.15 4.88 12.62
C THR A 484 -5.83 5.17 11.28
N GLN A 485 -6.33 4.13 10.59
CA GLN A 485 -6.91 4.26 9.25
C GLN A 485 -8.14 5.15 9.20
N PHE A 486 -8.89 5.25 10.29
CA PHE A 486 -10.12 6.04 10.33
C PHE A 486 -9.87 7.54 10.32
N TRP A 487 -8.81 8.01 10.99
CA TRP A 487 -8.56 9.46 11.14
C TRP A 487 -7.38 9.99 10.32
N HIS A 488 -6.55 9.11 9.76
CA HIS A 488 -5.37 9.51 9.01
C HIS A 488 -5.76 10.31 7.75
N GLY A 489 -5.25 11.54 7.65
CA GLY A 489 -5.69 12.54 6.66
C GLY A 489 -5.04 12.43 5.28
N TYR A 490 -4.17 11.44 5.08
CA TYR A 490 -3.33 11.31 3.89
C TYR A 490 -3.71 10.08 3.05
N GLY A 491 -4.96 9.62 3.12
CA GLY A 491 -5.42 8.39 2.45
C GLY A 491 -5.76 7.25 3.41
N GLY A 492 -6.11 7.54 4.67
CA GLY A 492 -6.53 6.51 5.63
C GLY A 492 -7.56 5.54 5.04
N GLY A 493 -7.37 4.25 5.26
CA GLY A 493 -8.17 3.16 4.70
C GLY A 493 -7.41 2.30 3.69
N THR A 494 -6.47 2.85 2.92
CA THR A 494 -5.67 2.11 1.93
C THR A 494 -4.33 1.58 2.48
N TYR A 495 -3.79 2.15 3.56
CA TYR A 495 -2.48 1.82 4.15
C TYR A 495 -2.45 0.47 4.89
N MET A 496 -2.80 -0.63 4.20
CA MET A 496 -3.04 -1.91 4.88
C MET A 496 -1.77 -2.61 5.35
N ALA A 497 -0.60 -2.37 4.75
CA ALA A 497 0.67 -2.95 5.23
C ALA A 497 0.91 -2.65 6.71
N TRP A 498 0.53 -1.46 7.18
CA TRP A 498 0.76 -1.03 8.57
C TRP A 498 0.14 -2.00 9.59
N PHE A 499 -1.06 -2.52 9.32
CA PHE A 499 -1.78 -3.39 10.26
C PHE A 499 -1.85 -4.86 9.84
N LEU A 500 -1.75 -5.19 8.54
CA LEU A 500 -2.00 -6.53 8.02
C LEU A 500 -1.10 -7.60 8.65
N PRO A 501 0.24 -7.47 8.72
CA PRO A 501 1.09 -8.51 9.31
C PRO A 501 0.71 -8.85 10.76
N LEU A 502 0.44 -7.84 11.60
CA LEU A 502 0.02 -8.07 12.98
C LEU A 502 -1.42 -8.60 13.07
N THR A 503 -2.31 -8.20 12.17
CA THR A 503 -3.69 -8.70 12.10
C THR A 503 -3.73 -10.17 11.68
N LEU A 504 -2.93 -10.57 10.69
CA LEU A 504 -2.80 -11.95 10.24
C LEU A 504 -2.16 -12.83 11.32
N LEU A 505 -1.11 -12.36 11.99
CA LEU A 505 -0.56 -13.02 13.18
C LEU A 505 -1.61 -13.13 14.30
N THR A 506 -2.46 -12.13 14.48
CA THR A 506 -3.56 -12.13 15.46
C THR A 506 -4.61 -13.19 15.13
N ILE A 507 -5.00 -13.35 13.86
CA ILE A 507 -5.97 -14.37 13.39
C ILE A 507 -5.45 -15.80 13.59
N PHE A 508 -4.17 -16.04 13.30
CA PHE A 508 -3.61 -17.41 13.24
C PHE A 508 -2.96 -17.90 14.54
N ARG A 509 -2.77 -17.04 15.55
CA ARG A 509 -2.05 -17.42 16.77
C ARG A 509 -2.77 -18.52 17.58
N PRO A 510 -2.01 -19.41 18.23
CA PRO A 510 -2.56 -20.33 19.24
C PRO A 510 -2.94 -19.58 20.52
N ASN A 511 -3.39 -20.31 21.54
CA ASN A 511 -3.41 -19.75 22.88
C ASN A 511 -1.97 -19.39 23.32
N LEU A 512 -1.81 -18.19 23.86
CA LEU A 512 -0.53 -17.60 24.28
C LEU A 512 -0.64 -16.96 25.68
N GLU A 513 -1.65 -17.35 26.47
CA GLU A 513 -1.91 -16.82 27.82
C GLU A 513 -0.68 -16.90 28.73
N ASP A 514 0.08 -18.00 28.70
CA ASP A 514 1.30 -18.20 29.49
C ASP A 514 2.46 -17.25 29.13
N ARG A 515 2.37 -16.50 28.02
CA ARG A 515 3.44 -15.64 27.47
C ARG A 515 3.38 -14.21 28.02
N VAL A 516 3.34 -14.08 29.35
CA VAL A 516 3.41 -12.81 30.09
C VAL A 516 4.87 -12.38 30.27
N ALA A 517 5.13 -11.07 30.40
CA ALA A 517 6.48 -10.53 30.59
C ALA A 517 7.24 -11.17 31.79
N LEU A 518 6.56 -11.45 32.90
CA LEU A 518 7.16 -12.10 34.07
C LEU A 518 7.68 -13.52 33.79
N SER A 519 6.94 -14.34 33.05
CA SER A 519 7.31 -15.74 32.77
C SER A 519 8.37 -15.87 31.67
N VAL A 520 8.41 -14.92 30.74
CA VAL A 520 9.25 -15.00 29.53
C VAL A 520 10.59 -14.25 29.67
N LEU A 521 10.68 -13.25 30.55
CA LEU A 521 11.86 -12.37 30.67
C LEU A 521 12.73 -12.71 31.88
N GLY A 522 14.04 -12.64 31.68
CA GLY A 522 15.03 -12.74 32.76
C GLY A 522 15.17 -11.44 33.56
N GLU A 523 15.45 -11.58 34.86
CA GLU A 523 15.60 -10.48 35.82
C GLU A 523 16.81 -9.60 35.50
N SER A 524 17.96 -10.21 35.17
CA SER A 524 19.21 -9.50 34.90
C SER A 524 19.21 -8.77 33.55
N TRP A 525 19.95 -7.66 33.49
CA TRP A 525 20.23 -6.92 32.25
C TRP A 525 20.99 -7.79 31.24
N PHE A 526 22.08 -8.41 31.70
CA PHE A 526 22.87 -9.34 30.92
C PHE A 526 22.34 -10.77 31.08
N ARG A 527 22.31 -11.53 29.99
CA ARG A 527 21.90 -12.93 29.99
C ARG A 527 22.95 -13.77 30.74
N ARG A 528 22.71 -14.09 32.01
CA ARG A 528 23.34 -15.27 32.63
C ARG A 528 22.98 -16.47 31.74
N ARG A 529 23.98 -17.23 31.28
CA ARG A 529 23.76 -18.51 30.59
C ARG A 529 23.22 -19.50 31.61
N THR A 530 21.92 -19.47 31.89
CA THR A 530 21.26 -20.54 32.64
C THR A 530 21.42 -21.81 31.80
N PRO A 531 22.08 -22.88 32.31
CA PRO A 531 22.09 -24.15 31.61
C PRO A 531 20.64 -24.63 31.45
N GLN A 532 20.31 -25.11 30.25
CA GLN A 532 18.91 -25.27 29.85
C GLN A 532 18.20 -26.30 30.74
N LEU A 533 17.10 -25.88 31.39
CA LEU A 533 16.04 -26.80 31.84
C LEU A 533 15.26 -27.34 30.62
N ARG A 534 15.97 -28.01 29.70
CA ARG A 534 15.42 -28.66 28.49
C ARG A 534 14.74 -29.99 28.80
N ARG A 535 14.42 -30.24 30.08
CA ARG A 535 13.85 -31.50 30.61
C ARG A 535 12.35 -31.46 30.87
N VAL A 536 11.74 -30.29 31.07
CA VAL A 536 10.29 -30.20 31.40
C VAL A 536 9.44 -30.53 30.16
N ASP A 537 9.74 -29.93 29.00
CA ASP A 537 8.99 -30.16 27.74
C ASP A 537 9.11 -31.57 27.14
N ARG A 538 9.98 -32.44 27.67
CA ARG A 538 10.12 -33.84 27.23
C ARG A 538 9.55 -34.87 28.21
N ALA A 539 9.37 -34.52 29.48
CA ALA A 539 8.81 -35.44 30.48
C ALA A 539 7.37 -35.86 30.12
N ALA A 540 6.55 -34.91 29.63
CA ALA A 540 5.19 -35.19 29.17
C ALA A 540 5.11 -36.16 27.98
N PHE A 541 6.18 -36.32 27.20
CA PHE A 541 6.24 -37.23 26.04
C PHE A 541 6.80 -38.62 26.34
N THR A 542 7.17 -38.90 27.60
CA THR A 542 7.77 -40.19 28.01
C THR A 542 6.88 -40.98 29.00
N VAL A 543 5.71 -40.45 29.36
CA VAL A 543 4.73 -41.11 30.27
C VAL A 543 3.47 -41.58 29.49
N LEU A 544 3.43 -41.36 28.18
CA LEU A 544 2.35 -41.81 27.27
C LEU A 544 2.95 -42.56 26.06
N ARG A 545 3.69 -43.64 26.35
CA ARG A 545 4.05 -44.70 25.41
C ARG A 545 4.06 -46.04 26.13
#